data_AF-A0A2G6BTP4-F1
#
_entry.id   AF-A0A2G6BTP4-F1
#
_cell.length_a   1.000
_cell.length_b   1.000
_cell.length_c   1.000
_cell.angle_alpha   90.00
_cell.angle_beta   90.00
_cell.angle_gamma   90.00
#
_symmetry.space_group_name_H-M   'P 1'
#
loop_
_entity.id
_entity.type
_entity.pdbx_description
1 polymer ?
#
loop_
_entity_poly.entity_id
_entity_poly.type
_entity_poly.pdbx_seq_one_letter_code
_entity_poly.pdbx_strand_id
1 'polypeptide(L)'
;MKKIRILHIQLLPLLSGVQNVMLDILDGLPKDKYEIWVMSRGNGPLIKVLKERKFHHIELKKIVRNISLSDISAFLEIYFHIRNYKFDIVHTHSSKPGFLGRIAAKATGTSLIVHTSHGAPYHEMQPFFINRFYKILEKIAGLFADKVVFVNNFIEEEAIDLKLIAPEKAVTIYNGIYLKKNIVKEIKNTEKIIVGTCSRFEKQKNIKVMTRAIIKACRKNKNLHFIMLGDGKDFDYCLNLVKSAGLEERIEMPGWQNPDERYPEFDYFLIYSGWEGLSISALDALSYGLPVVSSDIPAMQVLVKENYNGFLVDFHNPDKLTEVLANLKKDEKFLEMGKNSLKLADNFSVEKMKKEYLKLYEEGTVK
;
A
#
# COMPACT_ATOMS: atom_id res chain seq x y z
N MET A 1 15.97 17.38 -27.85
CA MET A 1 16.66 17.28 -26.54
C MET A 1 16.84 15.81 -26.19
N LYS A 2 17.94 15.41 -25.55
CA LYS A 2 18.13 14.04 -25.06
C LYS A 2 17.10 13.80 -23.94
N LYS A 3 16.37 12.68 -23.98
CA LYS A 3 15.42 12.32 -22.92
C LYS A 3 16.14 12.01 -21.61
N ILE A 4 15.51 12.35 -20.49
CA ILE A 4 15.95 11.98 -19.13
C ILE A 4 15.67 10.49 -18.95
N ARG A 5 16.71 9.71 -18.65
CA ARG A 5 16.60 8.27 -18.39
C ARG A 5 16.27 8.04 -16.92
N ILE A 6 15.08 7.53 -16.65
CA ILE A 6 14.61 7.20 -15.31
C ILE A 6 14.51 5.69 -15.13
N LEU A 7 15.12 5.16 -14.08
CA LEU A 7 15.06 3.77 -13.69
C LEU A 7 14.26 3.59 -12.41
N HIS A 8 13.18 2.81 -12.45
CA HIS A 8 12.52 2.31 -11.27
C HIS A 8 13.00 0.89 -10.92
N ILE A 9 13.35 0.62 -9.66
CA ILE A 9 13.82 -0.71 -9.21
C ILE A 9 12.80 -1.35 -8.27
N GLN A 10 12.39 -2.57 -8.60
CA GLN A 10 11.46 -3.42 -7.85
C GLN A 10 12.02 -4.82 -7.60
N LEU A 11 11.47 -5.50 -6.59
CA LEU A 11 11.86 -6.88 -6.29
C LEU A 11 11.09 -7.89 -7.16
N LEU A 12 9.77 -7.95 -6.97
CA LEU A 12 8.91 -9.01 -7.52
C LEU A 12 8.12 -8.50 -8.73
N PRO A 13 7.93 -9.33 -9.78
CA PRO A 13 7.16 -8.97 -10.97
C PRO A 13 5.66 -9.21 -10.77
N LEU A 14 5.16 -8.90 -9.58
CA LEU A 14 3.74 -9.03 -9.22
C LEU A 14 3.00 -7.73 -9.56
N LEU A 15 1.69 -7.81 -9.70
CA LEU A 15 0.83 -6.63 -9.82
C LEU A 15 0.08 -6.42 -8.50
N SER A 16 0.79 -5.83 -7.52
CA SER A 16 0.24 -5.48 -6.21
C SER A 16 0.27 -3.97 -5.99
N GLY A 17 -0.24 -3.47 -4.86
CA GLY A 17 -0.35 -2.04 -4.58
C GLY A 17 0.94 -1.24 -4.86
N VAL A 18 2.10 -1.75 -4.45
CA VAL A 18 3.39 -1.08 -4.67
C VAL A 18 3.75 -0.97 -6.15
N GLN A 19 3.50 -2.01 -6.94
CA GLN A 19 3.76 -1.98 -8.38
C GLN A 19 2.74 -1.12 -9.13
N ASN A 20 1.47 -1.13 -8.71
CA ASN A 20 0.45 -0.25 -9.30
C ASN A 20 0.81 1.22 -9.06
N VAL A 21 1.18 1.61 -7.83
CA VAL A 21 1.65 2.97 -7.54
C VAL A 21 2.86 3.35 -8.40
N MET A 22 3.86 2.47 -8.52
CA MET A 22 5.00 2.72 -9.42
C MET A 22 4.55 2.96 -10.86
N LEU A 23 3.63 2.15 -11.36
CA LEU A 23 3.14 2.27 -12.73
C LEU A 23 2.34 3.57 -12.92
N ASP A 24 1.54 3.97 -11.94
CA ASP A 24 0.82 5.25 -11.96
C ASP A 24 1.77 6.43 -11.97
N ILE A 25 2.86 6.39 -11.19
CA ILE A 25 3.92 7.40 -11.22
C ILE A 25 4.52 7.50 -12.62
N LEU A 26 4.88 6.36 -13.21
CA LEU A 26 5.50 6.29 -14.55
C LEU A 26 4.56 6.77 -15.65
N ASP A 27 3.27 6.48 -15.55
CA ASP A 27 2.25 6.95 -16.50
C ASP A 27 2.05 8.48 -16.43
N GLY A 28 2.39 9.11 -15.31
CA GLY A 28 2.38 10.56 -15.16
C GLY A 28 3.56 11.29 -15.83
N LEU A 29 4.56 10.56 -16.35
CA LEU A 29 5.76 11.16 -16.93
C LEU A 29 5.58 11.48 -18.43
N PRO A 30 5.90 12.72 -18.88
CA PRO A 30 5.83 13.07 -20.29
C PRO A 30 6.79 12.22 -21.15
N LYS A 31 6.25 11.45 -22.08
CA LYS A 31 7.01 10.48 -22.90
C LYS A 31 8.01 11.13 -23.86
N ASP A 32 7.83 12.40 -24.19
CA ASP A 32 8.75 13.20 -24.99
C ASP A 32 9.96 13.67 -24.17
N LYS A 33 9.83 13.81 -22.85
CA LYS A 33 10.90 14.19 -21.92
C LYS A 33 11.62 13.00 -21.29
N TYR A 34 10.92 11.91 -20.96
CA TYR A 34 11.47 10.78 -20.20
C TYR A 34 11.60 9.50 -21.04
N GLU A 35 12.72 8.81 -20.84
CA GLU A 35 12.95 7.44 -21.29
C GLU A 35 12.81 6.52 -20.05
N ILE A 36 11.74 5.72 -20.04
CA ILE A 36 11.29 5.00 -18.83
C ILE A 36 11.83 3.56 -18.81
N TRP A 37 12.51 3.23 -17.72
CA TRP A 37 13.08 1.91 -17.47
C TRP A 37 12.59 1.35 -16.13
N VAL A 38 12.33 0.06 -16.11
CA VAL A 38 11.99 -0.69 -14.89
C VAL A 38 12.92 -1.88 -14.77
N MET A 39 13.44 -2.10 -13.57
CA MET A 39 14.29 -3.23 -13.24
C MET A 39 13.64 -4.07 -12.15
N SER A 40 13.45 -5.35 -12.42
CA SER A 40 12.82 -6.30 -11.50
C SER A 40 13.21 -7.73 -11.85
N ARG A 41 12.88 -8.72 -11.01
CA ARG A 41 12.90 -10.12 -11.49
C ARG A 41 12.03 -10.26 -12.74
N GLY A 42 12.42 -11.16 -13.65
CA GLY A 42 11.65 -11.45 -14.85
C GLY A 42 10.47 -12.37 -14.57
N ASN A 43 9.61 -12.49 -15.59
CA ASN A 43 8.42 -13.36 -15.63
C ASN A 43 7.36 -13.03 -14.57
N GLY A 44 6.24 -12.45 -15.00
CA GLY A 44 5.09 -12.18 -14.13
C GLY A 44 4.13 -11.15 -14.73
N PRO A 45 2.99 -10.89 -14.06
CA PRO A 45 2.00 -9.92 -14.50
C PRO A 45 2.58 -8.53 -14.78
N LEU A 46 3.53 -8.05 -13.96
CA LEU A 46 4.17 -6.75 -14.16
C LEU A 46 4.83 -6.66 -15.55
N ILE A 47 5.52 -7.71 -16.00
CA ILE A 47 6.29 -7.68 -17.26
C ILE A 47 5.38 -7.55 -18.47
N LYS A 48 4.18 -8.14 -18.42
CA LYS A 48 3.17 -7.99 -19.49
C LYS A 48 2.75 -6.53 -19.61
N VAL A 49 2.43 -5.91 -18.48
CA VAL A 49 2.01 -4.51 -18.41
C VAL A 49 3.12 -3.55 -18.84
N LEU A 50 4.39 -3.81 -18.48
CA LEU A 50 5.53 -3.00 -18.94
C LEU A 50 5.67 -3.04 -20.47
N LYS A 51 5.48 -4.21 -21.09
CA LYS A 51 5.50 -4.37 -22.55
C LYS A 51 4.36 -3.62 -23.23
N GLU A 52 3.15 -3.72 -22.70
CA GLU A 52 1.97 -2.99 -23.21
C GLU A 52 2.17 -1.47 -23.16
N ARG A 53 2.75 -0.96 -22.06
CA ARG A 53 3.10 0.45 -21.90
C ARG A 53 4.32 0.90 -22.72
N LYS A 54 5.04 -0.04 -23.35
CA LYS A 54 6.31 0.17 -24.07
C LYS A 54 7.41 0.74 -23.18
N PHE A 55 7.45 0.33 -21.91
CA PHE A 55 8.56 0.64 -21.00
C PHE A 55 9.69 -0.36 -21.17
N HIS A 56 10.93 0.11 -21.03
CA HIS A 56 12.09 -0.78 -21.09
C HIS A 56 12.18 -1.60 -19.81
N HIS A 57 12.45 -2.90 -19.93
CA HIS A 57 12.60 -3.80 -18.78
C HIS A 57 14.01 -4.39 -18.72
N ILE A 58 14.62 -4.35 -17.53
CA ILE A 58 15.86 -5.05 -17.21
C ILE A 58 15.54 -6.14 -16.19
N GLU A 59 15.75 -7.40 -16.58
CA GLU A 59 15.59 -8.52 -15.67
C GLU A 59 16.75 -8.64 -14.68
N LEU A 60 16.42 -8.70 -13.38
CA LEU A 60 17.34 -9.10 -12.31
C LEU A 60 17.24 -10.60 -12.06
N LYS A 61 18.32 -11.33 -12.36
CA LYS A 61 18.35 -12.80 -12.23
C LYS A 61 18.73 -13.24 -10.82
N LYS A 62 19.53 -12.45 -10.11
CA LYS A 62 20.19 -12.87 -8.85
C LYS A 62 19.48 -12.39 -7.58
N ILE A 63 18.52 -11.48 -7.70
CA ILE A 63 17.80 -10.93 -6.55
C ILE A 63 16.74 -11.93 -6.04
N VAL A 64 16.77 -12.21 -4.73
CA VAL A 64 15.81 -13.11 -4.06
C VAL A 64 15.14 -12.39 -2.89
N ARG A 65 13.98 -12.90 -2.45
CA ARG A 65 13.15 -12.23 -1.44
C ARG A 65 13.83 -12.17 -0.06
N ASN A 66 14.36 -13.29 0.43
CA ASN A 66 15.02 -13.36 1.73
C ASN A 66 16.46 -12.87 1.64
N ILE A 67 16.98 -12.21 2.69
CA ILE A 67 18.39 -11.80 2.74
C ILE A 67 19.28 -13.04 2.59
N SER A 68 20.25 -12.98 1.69
CA SER A 68 21.12 -14.12 1.38
C SER A 68 22.45 -13.66 0.77
N LEU A 69 23.40 -14.59 0.64
CA LEU A 69 24.69 -14.33 -0.02
C LEU A 69 24.53 -13.92 -1.51
N SER A 70 23.38 -14.22 -2.14
CA SER A 70 23.12 -13.80 -3.51
C SER A 70 22.89 -12.28 -3.61
N ASP A 71 22.70 -11.58 -2.49
CA ASP A 71 22.51 -10.12 -2.47
C ASP A 71 23.77 -9.36 -2.94
N ILE A 72 24.97 -9.92 -2.74
CA ILE A 72 26.22 -9.36 -3.32
C ILE A 72 26.17 -9.46 -4.85
N SER A 73 25.76 -10.61 -5.36
CA SER A 73 25.63 -10.84 -6.80
C SER A 73 24.52 -9.97 -7.41
N ALA A 74 23.41 -9.77 -6.69
CA ALA A 74 22.34 -8.86 -7.09
C ALA A 74 22.79 -7.39 -7.07
N PHE A 75 23.57 -6.98 -6.07
CA PHE A 75 24.17 -5.65 -6.03
C PHE A 75 25.06 -5.38 -7.24
N LEU A 76 25.97 -6.32 -7.56
CA LEU A 76 26.85 -6.18 -8.73
C LEU A 76 26.05 -6.12 -10.03
N GLU A 77 25.01 -6.95 -10.18
CA GLU A 77 24.08 -6.91 -11.32
C GLU A 77 23.43 -5.52 -11.46
N ILE A 78 22.85 -4.98 -10.38
CA ILE A 78 22.25 -3.64 -10.35
C ILE A 78 23.29 -2.56 -10.69
N TYR A 79 24.48 -2.61 -10.08
CA TYR A 79 25.57 -1.66 -10.30
C TYR A 79 25.99 -1.61 -11.77
N PHE A 80 26.26 -2.76 -12.39
CA PHE A 80 26.70 -2.80 -13.78
C PHE A 80 25.60 -2.33 -14.73
N HIS A 81 24.34 -2.64 -14.46
CA HIS A 81 23.23 -2.10 -15.25
C HIS A 81 23.14 -0.58 -15.14
N ILE A 82 23.18 -0.02 -13.93
CA ILE A 82 23.11 1.45 -13.76
C ILE A 82 24.31 2.12 -14.45
N ARG A 83 25.52 1.58 -14.28
CA ARG A 83 26.75 2.09 -14.91
C ARG A 83 26.70 2.06 -16.44
N ASN A 84 26.20 0.97 -17.03
CA ASN A 84 26.20 0.77 -18.48
C ASN A 84 25.11 1.58 -19.18
N TYR A 85 23.91 1.64 -18.60
CA TYR A 85 22.78 2.36 -19.20
C TYR A 85 22.79 3.87 -18.89
N LYS A 86 23.54 4.31 -17.87
CA LYS A 86 23.73 5.71 -17.46
C LYS A 86 22.38 6.42 -17.23
N PHE A 87 21.71 6.03 -16.15
CA PHE A 87 20.45 6.65 -15.73
C PHE A 87 20.70 8.01 -15.08
N ASP A 88 19.84 8.98 -15.39
CA ASP A 88 19.85 10.30 -14.77
C ASP A 88 19.14 10.28 -13.42
N ILE A 89 18.08 9.47 -13.32
CA ILE A 89 17.30 9.25 -12.10
C ILE A 89 17.24 7.75 -11.79
N VAL A 90 17.55 7.37 -10.55
CA VAL A 90 17.26 6.03 -10.03
C VAL A 90 16.27 6.15 -8.88
N HIS A 91 15.09 5.57 -9.07
CA HIS A 91 14.03 5.51 -8.08
C HIS A 91 13.85 4.06 -7.59
N THR A 92 14.11 3.83 -6.32
CA THR A 92 13.96 2.51 -5.71
C THR A 92 12.67 2.37 -4.91
N HIS A 93 12.15 1.16 -4.87
CA HIS A 93 10.99 0.79 -4.07
C HIS A 93 11.26 -0.48 -3.27
N SER A 94 10.56 -0.64 -2.14
CA SER A 94 10.73 -1.76 -1.20
C SER A 94 12.11 -1.77 -0.52
N SER A 95 12.22 -2.43 0.64
CA SER A 95 13.40 -2.31 1.50
C SER A 95 14.69 -2.87 0.86
N LYS A 96 14.67 -4.12 0.35
CA LYS A 96 15.88 -4.73 -0.22
C LYS A 96 16.36 -4.07 -1.52
N PRO A 97 15.52 -3.90 -2.57
CA PRO A 97 15.93 -3.16 -3.76
C PRO A 97 16.24 -1.69 -3.43
N GLY A 98 15.56 -1.12 -2.44
CA GLY A 98 15.86 0.18 -1.85
C GLY A 98 17.27 0.29 -1.30
N PHE A 99 17.70 -0.67 -0.50
CA PHE A 99 19.04 -0.69 0.08
C PHE A 99 20.12 -0.84 -1.01
N LEU A 100 20.02 -1.89 -1.85
CA LEU A 100 21.04 -2.19 -2.86
C LEU A 100 21.07 -1.15 -3.98
N GLY A 101 19.90 -0.73 -4.45
CA GLY A 101 19.76 0.21 -5.56
C GLY A 101 20.25 1.62 -5.24
N ARG A 102 19.99 2.13 -4.03
CA ARG A 102 20.50 3.44 -3.59
C ARG A 102 22.03 3.47 -3.56
N ILE A 103 22.64 2.44 -2.97
CA ILE A 103 24.11 2.33 -2.91
C ILE A 103 24.70 2.22 -4.32
N ALA A 104 24.12 1.38 -5.17
CA ALA A 104 24.59 1.19 -6.56
C ALA A 104 24.45 2.49 -7.39
N ALA A 105 23.34 3.21 -7.24
CA ALA A 105 23.11 4.49 -7.91
C ALA A 105 24.13 5.56 -7.46
N LYS A 106 24.43 5.62 -6.15
CA LYS A 106 25.45 6.55 -5.64
C LYS A 106 26.84 6.20 -6.16
N ALA A 107 27.20 4.92 -6.15
CA ALA A 107 28.50 4.43 -6.63
C ALA A 107 28.73 4.62 -8.13
N THR A 108 27.67 4.85 -8.90
CA THR A 108 27.73 5.11 -10.35
C THR A 108 27.58 6.58 -10.71
N GLY A 109 27.41 7.47 -9.73
CA GLY A 109 27.26 8.90 -9.95
C GLY A 109 25.92 9.31 -10.55
N THR A 110 24.84 8.57 -10.27
CA THR A 110 23.48 8.95 -10.67
C THR A 110 23.14 10.34 -10.12
N SER A 111 22.59 11.23 -10.94
CA SER A 111 22.32 12.63 -10.59
C SER A 111 21.26 12.81 -9.51
N LEU A 112 20.21 11.98 -9.55
CA LEU A 112 19.11 11.99 -8.59
C LEU A 112 18.75 10.58 -8.13
N ILE A 113 18.81 10.36 -6.81
CA ILE A 113 18.47 9.07 -6.18
C ILE A 113 17.25 9.27 -5.28
N VAL A 114 16.14 8.66 -5.67
CA VAL A 114 14.87 8.69 -4.94
C VAL A 114 14.54 7.31 -4.37
N HIS A 115 13.94 7.28 -3.19
CA HIS A 115 13.39 6.05 -2.62
C HIS A 115 11.97 6.29 -2.11
N THR A 116 10.99 5.49 -2.53
CA THR A 116 9.66 5.51 -1.90
C THR A 116 9.53 4.38 -0.90
N SER A 117 9.31 4.75 0.36
CA SER A 117 8.96 3.86 1.46
C SER A 117 7.46 3.58 1.44
N HIS A 118 7.08 2.38 0.99
CA HIS A 118 5.69 1.88 0.95
C HIS A 118 5.20 1.30 2.27
N GLY A 119 6.01 1.43 3.33
CA GLY A 119 5.80 0.84 4.65
C GLY A 119 7.14 0.56 5.31
N ALA A 120 7.24 0.83 6.60
CA ALA A 120 8.48 0.62 7.34
C ALA A 120 8.82 -0.88 7.42
N PRO A 121 10.08 -1.29 7.13
CA PRO A 121 10.52 -2.66 7.36
C PRO A 121 10.62 -3.02 8.84
N TYR A 122 10.52 -2.01 9.73
CA TYR A 122 10.47 -2.13 11.17
C TYR A 122 9.06 -1.80 11.66
N HIS A 123 8.56 -2.55 12.64
CA HIS A 123 7.28 -2.29 13.30
C HIS A 123 7.26 -2.93 14.69
N GLU A 124 6.33 -2.49 15.55
CA GLU A 124 6.26 -2.90 16.97
C GLU A 124 6.11 -4.41 17.16
N MET A 125 5.41 -5.09 16.25
CA MET A 125 5.23 -6.55 16.31
C MET A 125 6.48 -7.36 15.92
N GLN A 126 7.60 -6.73 15.57
CA GLN A 126 8.86 -7.42 15.29
C GLN A 126 9.69 -7.64 16.55
N PRO A 127 10.50 -8.72 16.61
CA PRO A 127 11.50 -8.87 17.67
C PRO A 127 12.45 -7.67 17.71
N PHE A 128 12.80 -7.24 18.92
CA PHE A 128 13.64 -6.04 19.17
C PHE A 128 14.91 -5.98 18.30
N PHE A 129 15.68 -7.08 18.25
CA PHE A 129 16.93 -7.13 17.48
C PHE A 129 16.70 -7.03 15.96
N ILE A 130 15.62 -7.63 15.45
CA ILE A 130 15.27 -7.57 14.03
C ILE A 130 14.81 -6.16 13.66
N ASN A 131 13.98 -5.54 14.50
CA ASN A 131 13.54 -4.16 14.32
C ASN A 131 14.74 -3.19 14.32
N ARG A 132 15.66 -3.34 15.29
CA ARG A 132 16.89 -2.54 15.38
C ARG A 132 17.78 -2.72 14.15
N PHE A 133 17.94 -3.94 13.65
CA PHE A 133 18.71 -4.24 12.45
C PHE A 133 18.15 -3.53 11.22
N TYR A 134 16.84 -3.59 10.98
CA TYR A 134 16.20 -2.88 9.86
C TYR A 134 16.32 -1.36 9.98
N LYS A 135 16.20 -0.80 11.20
CA LYS A 135 16.45 0.63 11.42
C LYS A 135 17.89 1.03 11.06
N ILE A 136 18.89 0.22 11.40
CA ILE A 136 20.28 0.48 11.01
C ILE A 136 20.44 0.45 9.49
N LEU A 137 19.85 -0.54 8.82
CA LEU A 137 19.90 -0.63 7.36
C LEU A 137 19.25 0.57 6.68
N GLU A 138 18.07 1.01 7.15
CA GLU A 138 17.42 2.21 6.61
C GLU A 138 18.25 3.48 6.86
N LYS A 139 18.86 3.61 8.05
CA LYS A 139 19.77 4.73 8.34
C LYS A 139 20.96 4.78 7.39
N ILE A 140 21.60 3.64 7.16
CA ILE A 140 22.71 3.54 6.20
C ILE A 140 22.22 3.90 4.79
N ALA A 141 21.10 3.34 4.36
CA ALA A 141 20.57 3.57 3.03
C ALA A 141 20.09 5.01 2.81
N GLY A 142 19.64 5.71 3.87
CA GLY A 142 19.30 7.13 3.85
C GLY A 142 20.47 8.05 3.51
N LEU A 143 21.71 7.61 3.74
CA LEU A 143 22.92 8.34 3.33
C LEU A 143 23.08 8.38 1.81
N PHE A 144 22.55 7.36 1.11
CA PHE A 144 22.72 7.17 -0.33
C PHE A 144 21.52 7.65 -1.16
N ALA A 145 20.50 8.25 -0.53
CA ALA A 145 19.39 8.92 -1.22
C ALA A 145 19.55 10.43 -1.20
N ASP A 146 19.12 11.10 -2.27
CA ASP A 146 18.90 12.54 -2.29
C ASP A 146 17.53 12.88 -1.68
N LYS A 147 16.51 12.07 -1.99
CA LYS A 147 15.15 12.19 -1.45
C LYS A 147 14.57 10.84 -1.06
N VAL A 148 13.90 10.79 0.08
CA VAL A 148 13.10 9.64 0.53
C VAL A 148 11.65 10.08 0.66
N VAL A 149 10.82 9.46 -0.16
CA VAL A 149 9.37 9.69 -0.19
C VAL A 149 8.69 8.72 0.77
N PHE A 150 7.85 9.25 1.64
CA PHE A 150 6.99 8.50 2.54
C PHE A 150 5.54 8.59 2.06
N VAL A 151 4.85 7.46 2.05
CA VAL A 151 3.45 7.40 1.57
C VAL A 151 2.44 7.94 2.58
N ASN A 152 2.90 8.35 3.77
CA ASN A 152 2.14 9.12 4.74
C ASN A 152 3.08 9.92 5.68
N ASN A 153 2.55 10.96 6.31
CA ASN A 153 3.31 11.87 7.17
C ASN A 153 3.78 11.24 8.48
N PHE A 154 3.03 10.32 9.09
CA PHE A 154 3.45 9.68 10.33
C PHE A 154 4.74 8.86 10.16
N ILE A 155 4.91 8.14 9.04
CA ILE A 155 6.15 7.39 8.77
C ILE A 155 7.31 8.34 8.44
N GLU A 156 7.02 9.49 7.81
CA GLU A 156 8.01 10.54 7.62
C GLU A 156 8.54 11.07 8.95
N GLU A 157 7.63 11.50 9.83
CA GLU A 157 7.91 12.02 11.16
C GLU A 157 8.67 10.97 12.00
N GLU A 158 8.19 9.72 12.02
CA GLU A 158 8.88 8.62 12.72
C GLU A 158 10.31 8.42 12.20
N ALA A 159 10.52 8.45 10.89
CA ALA A 159 11.85 8.25 10.31
C ALA A 159 12.82 9.40 10.64
N ILE A 160 12.32 10.63 10.73
CA ILE A 160 13.09 11.81 11.16
C ILE A 160 13.44 11.70 12.64
N ASP A 161 12.45 11.40 13.51
CA ASP A 161 12.62 11.30 14.96
C ASP A 161 13.61 10.18 15.33
N LEU A 162 13.55 9.05 14.62
CA LEU A 162 14.48 7.95 14.76
C LEU A 162 15.87 8.22 14.13
N LYS A 163 16.07 9.39 13.51
CA LYS A 163 17.30 9.81 12.82
C LYS A 163 17.74 8.81 11.76
N LEU A 164 16.77 8.26 11.03
CA LEU A 164 17.00 7.36 9.90
C LEU A 164 17.25 8.14 8.61
N ILE A 165 16.71 9.35 8.52
CA ILE A 165 16.86 10.25 7.38
C ILE A 165 16.97 11.70 7.89
N ALA A 166 17.67 12.55 7.14
CA ALA A 166 17.72 13.98 7.45
C ALA A 166 16.41 14.65 6.99
N PRO A 167 15.84 15.60 7.77
CA PRO A 167 14.55 16.24 7.45
C PRO A 167 14.48 16.81 6.03
N GLU A 168 15.54 17.43 5.53
CA GLU A 168 15.61 18.02 4.20
C GLU A 168 15.55 16.99 3.05
N LYS A 169 15.81 15.72 3.36
CA LYS A 169 15.69 14.60 2.40
C LYS A 169 14.34 13.92 2.46
N ALA A 170 13.59 14.09 3.55
CA ALA A 170 12.29 13.47 3.75
C ALA A 170 11.20 14.26 3.02
N VAL A 171 10.27 13.54 2.38
CA VAL A 171 9.14 14.13 1.66
C VAL A 171 7.93 13.21 1.82
N THR A 172 6.76 13.73 2.17
CA THR A 172 5.51 12.97 2.03
C THR A 172 4.89 13.16 0.64
N ILE A 173 4.61 12.05 -0.05
CA ILE A 173 3.73 11.99 -1.22
C ILE A 173 2.79 10.82 -0.99
N TYR A 174 1.52 11.10 -0.73
CA TYR A 174 0.54 10.06 -0.45
C TYR A 174 0.31 9.17 -1.68
N ASN A 175 0.00 7.90 -1.44
CA ASN A 175 -0.47 7.03 -2.52
C ASN A 175 -1.77 7.59 -3.10
N GLY A 176 -1.86 7.57 -4.42
CA GLY A 176 -3.01 8.05 -5.16
C GLY A 176 -3.88 6.92 -5.69
N ILE A 177 -5.17 7.20 -5.84
CA ILE A 177 -6.18 6.30 -6.41
C ILE A 177 -6.99 7.01 -7.49
N TYR A 178 -7.61 6.22 -8.37
CA TYR A 178 -8.57 6.74 -9.36
C TYR A 178 -9.91 7.00 -8.66
N LEU A 179 -10.24 8.28 -8.45
CA LEU A 179 -11.46 8.67 -7.77
C LEU A 179 -12.70 8.18 -8.50
N LYS A 180 -13.55 7.42 -7.80
CA LYS A 180 -14.83 6.96 -8.29
C LYS A 180 -15.88 8.03 -8.00
N LYS A 181 -16.24 8.81 -9.01
CA LYS A 181 -17.20 9.93 -8.85
C LYS A 181 -18.63 9.43 -8.72
N ASN A 182 -19.46 10.18 -8.00
CA ASN A 182 -20.93 10.07 -7.96
C ASN A 182 -21.51 8.76 -7.37
N ILE A 183 -20.80 8.11 -6.44
CA ILE A 183 -21.35 6.96 -5.71
C ILE A 183 -21.91 7.47 -4.38
N VAL A 184 -23.07 8.13 -4.44
CA VAL A 184 -23.83 8.43 -3.22
C VAL A 184 -24.67 7.21 -2.92
N LYS A 185 -24.41 6.56 -1.79
CA LYS A 185 -25.31 5.52 -1.31
C LYS A 185 -26.58 6.14 -0.80
N GLU A 186 -27.69 5.58 -1.24
CA GLU A 186 -28.98 5.85 -0.63
C GLU A 186 -29.18 4.90 0.56
N ILE A 187 -29.92 5.34 1.57
CA ILE A 187 -30.45 4.43 2.58
C ILE A 187 -31.45 3.54 1.86
N LYS A 188 -31.02 2.36 1.46
CA LYS A 188 -31.94 1.30 1.05
C LYS A 188 -32.71 0.88 2.29
N ASN A 189 -34.03 0.74 2.16
CA ASN A 189 -34.89 0.24 3.24
C ASN A 189 -34.73 -1.28 3.42
N THR A 190 -33.49 -1.73 3.63
CA THR A 190 -33.15 -3.12 3.94
C THR A 190 -32.44 -3.13 5.28
N GLU A 191 -32.87 -3.98 6.20
CA GLU A 191 -32.16 -4.14 7.47
C GLU A 191 -30.74 -4.71 7.29
N LYS A 192 -30.49 -5.40 6.16
CA LYS A 192 -29.20 -6.01 5.81
C LYS A 192 -28.07 -4.98 5.74
N ILE A 193 -26.97 -5.26 6.43
CA ILE A 193 -25.71 -4.49 6.41
C ILE A 193 -24.60 -5.38 5.89
N ILE A 194 -23.92 -4.96 4.82
CA ILE A 194 -22.85 -5.69 4.17
C ILE A 194 -21.52 -4.99 4.49
N VAL A 195 -20.59 -5.70 5.11
CA VAL A 195 -19.25 -5.19 5.39
C VAL A 195 -18.24 -5.91 4.51
N GLY A 196 -17.54 -5.15 3.67
CA GLY A 196 -16.54 -5.70 2.77
C GLY A 196 -15.12 -5.57 3.30
N THR A 197 -14.25 -6.50 2.92
CA THR A 197 -12.79 -6.37 3.07
C THR A 197 -12.11 -6.79 1.78
N CYS A 198 -11.03 -6.09 1.41
CA CYS A 198 -10.16 -6.45 0.31
C CYS A 198 -8.71 -6.42 0.77
N SER A 199 -8.08 -7.60 0.91
CA SER A 199 -6.70 -7.68 1.38
C SER A 199 -6.04 -9.03 1.10
N ARG A 200 -4.72 -9.11 1.27
CA ARG A 200 -4.00 -10.39 1.31
C ARG A 200 -4.23 -11.08 2.66
N PHE A 201 -4.51 -12.38 2.64
CA PHE A 201 -4.78 -13.18 3.84
C PHE A 201 -3.48 -13.58 4.52
N GLU A 202 -2.87 -12.61 5.16
CA GLU A 202 -1.60 -12.73 5.86
C GLU A 202 -1.66 -12.11 7.27
N LYS A 203 -0.67 -12.47 8.10
CA LYS A 203 -0.49 -11.98 9.47
C LYS A 203 -0.59 -10.45 9.59
N GLN A 204 -0.05 -9.71 8.61
CA GLN A 204 -0.12 -8.24 8.57
C GLN A 204 -1.55 -7.73 8.70
N LYS A 205 -2.48 -8.32 7.93
CA LYS A 205 -3.88 -7.91 7.84
C LYS A 205 -4.74 -8.48 8.98
N ASN A 206 -4.11 -9.20 9.90
CA ASN A 206 -4.71 -9.82 11.08
C ASN A 206 -5.97 -10.65 10.79
N ILE A 207 -6.05 -11.27 9.62
CA ILE A 207 -7.31 -11.86 9.12
C ILE A 207 -7.85 -12.93 10.05
N LYS A 208 -7.01 -13.74 10.72
CA LYS A 208 -7.49 -14.72 11.70
C LYS A 208 -8.26 -14.10 12.86
N VAL A 209 -7.79 -12.96 13.38
CA VAL A 209 -8.45 -12.25 14.48
C VAL A 209 -9.71 -11.57 13.96
N MET A 210 -9.61 -10.93 12.80
CA MET A 210 -10.72 -10.28 12.12
C MET A 210 -11.88 -11.27 11.86
N THR A 211 -11.61 -12.45 11.29
CA THR A 211 -12.61 -13.50 11.04
C THR A 211 -13.32 -13.94 12.32
N ARG A 212 -12.59 -14.08 13.44
CA ARG A 212 -13.22 -14.44 14.74
C ARG A 212 -14.12 -13.32 15.26
N ALA A 213 -13.70 -12.06 15.13
CA ALA A 213 -14.51 -10.91 15.52
C ALA A 213 -15.78 -10.80 14.65
N ILE A 214 -15.63 -11.01 13.34
CA ILE A 214 -16.74 -11.09 12.37
C ILE A 214 -17.76 -12.16 12.78
N ILE A 215 -17.32 -13.39 13.06
CA ILE A 215 -18.19 -14.49 13.50
C ILE A 215 -18.95 -14.10 14.78
N LYS A 216 -18.26 -13.53 15.77
CA LYS A 216 -18.90 -13.07 17.02
C LYS A 216 -19.91 -11.95 16.74
N ALA A 217 -19.59 -11.01 15.85
CA ALA A 217 -20.46 -9.89 15.50
C ALA A 217 -21.73 -10.35 14.79
N CYS A 218 -21.64 -11.27 13.82
CA CYS A 218 -22.79 -11.89 13.16
C CYS A 218 -23.70 -12.64 14.14
N ARG A 219 -23.18 -13.20 15.23
CA ARG A 219 -24.01 -13.81 16.28
C ARG A 219 -24.78 -12.78 17.11
N LYS A 220 -24.22 -11.59 17.29
CA LYS A 220 -24.86 -10.48 18.02
C LYS A 220 -25.85 -9.69 17.15
N ASN A 221 -25.59 -9.60 15.84
CA ASN A 221 -26.42 -8.87 14.89
C ASN A 221 -26.81 -9.78 13.71
N LYS A 222 -28.08 -10.17 13.66
CA LYS A 222 -28.62 -11.07 12.62
C LYS A 222 -28.57 -10.48 11.21
N ASN A 223 -28.58 -9.15 11.10
CA ASN A 223 -28.63 -8.41 9.85
C ASN A 223 -27.25 -8.11 9.25
N LEU A 224 -26.17 -8.49 9.94
CA LEU A 224 -24.81 -8.23 9.53
C LEU A 224 -24.27 -9.36 8.64
N HIS A 225 -23.81 -8.99 7.46
CA HIS A 225 -23.20 -9.85 6.46
C HIS A 225 -21.80 -9.33 6.10
N PHE A 226 -20.94 -10.23 5.66
CA PHE A 226 -19.57 -9.91 5.26
C PHE A 226 -19.24 -10.50 3.89
N ILE A 227 -18.42 -9.76 3.15
CA ILE A 227 -17.78 -10.23 1.93
C ILE A 227 -16.27 -10.04 2.10
N MET A 228 -15.53 -11.15 2.15
CA MET A 228 -14.09 -11.14 2.38
C MET A 228 -13.31 -11.49 1.13
N LEU A 229 -12.88 -10.45 0.40
CA LEU A 229 -12.12 -10.60 -0.85
C LEU A 229 -10.63 -10.74 -0.58
N GLY A 230 -10.02 -11.66 -1.31
CA GLY A 230 -8.59 -11.91 -1.32
C GLY A 230 -8.24 -13.34 -0.98
N ASP A 231 -6.93 -13.59 -0.93
CA ASP A 231 -6.36 -14.91 -0.76
C ASP A 231 -5.01 -14.78 -0.04
N GLY A 232 -4.44 -15.89 0.40
CA GLY A 232 -3.17 -15.97 1.10
C GLY A 232 -3.11 -17.17 2.04
N LYS A 233 -1.98 -17.28 2.73
CA LYS A 233 -1.67 -18.41 3.62
C LYS A 233 -2.73 -18.69 4.71
N ASP A 234 -3.53 -17.69 5.06
CA ASP A 234 -4.52 -17.78 6.13
C ASP A 234 -5.96 -17.95 5.60
N PHE A 235 -6.16 -18.09 4.27
CA PHE A 235 -7.46 -18.25 3.62
C PHE A 235 -8.21 -19.51 4.10
N ASP A 236 -7.64 -20.69 3.88
CA ASP A 236 -8.29 -21.97 4.23
C ASP A 236 -8.63 -22.06 5.72
N TYR A 237 -7.75 -21.52 6.57
CA TYR A 237 -7.98 -21.44 8.00
C TYR A 237 -9.24 -20.62 8.32
N CYS A 238 -9.39 -19.46 7.69
CA CYS A 238 -10.53 -18.58 7.93
C CYS A 238 -11.82 -19.13 7.31
N LEU A 239 -11.74 -19.74 6.13
CA LEU A 239 -12.87 -20.41 5.50
C LEU A 239 -13.40 -21.54 6.40
N ASN A 240 -12.52 -22.38 6.94
CA ASN A 240 -12.91 -23.44 7.86
C ASN A 240 -13.52 -22.88 9.16
N LEU A 241 -13.02 -21.77 9.70
CA LEU A 241 -13.64 -21.12 10.85
C LEU A 241 -15.08 -20.67 10.58
N VAL A 242 -15.34 -20.10 9.40
CA VAL A 242 -16.68 -19.66 8.99
C VAL A 242 -17.62 -20.85 8.85
N LYS A 243 -17.15 -21.92 8.19
CA LYS A 243 -17.88 -23.20 8.03
C LYS A 243 -18.24 -23.82 9.38
N SER A 244 -17.26 -23.99 10.25
CA SER A 244 -17.46 -24.55 11.60
C SER A 244 -18.38 -23.67 12.46
N ALA A 245 -18.50 -22.38 12.16
CA ALA A 245 -19.42 -21.48 12.86
C ALA A 245 -20.86 -21.53 12.30
N GLY A 246 -21.09 -22.19 11.16
CA GLY A 246 -22.40 -22.26 10.49
C GLY A 246 -22.85 -20.93 9.91
N LEU A 247 -21.91 -20.11 9.40
CA LEU A 247 -22.18 -18.73 8.95
C LEU A 247 -21.91 -18.49 7.46
N GLU A 248 -21.83 -19.55 6.64
CA GLU A 248 -21.51 -19.45 5.21
C GLU A 248 -22.50 -18.57 4.42
N GLU A 249 -23.79 -18.57 4.80
CA GLU A 249 -24.81 -17.70 4.18
C GLU A 249 -24.65 -16.22 4.52
N ARG A 250 -23.85 -15.90 5.54
CA ARG A 250 -23.64 -14.53 6.03
C ARG A 250 -22.23 -14.02 5.84
N ILE A 251 -21.24 -14.89 5.68
CA ILE A 251 -19.84 -14.52 5.48
C ILE A 251 -19.36 -15.17 4.19
N GLU A 252 -19.38 -14.40 3.11
CA GLU A 252 -18.89 -14.80 1.80
C GLU A 252 -17.37 -14.69 1.73
N MET A 253 -16.69 -15.74 1.26
CA MET A 253 -15.24 -15.78 1.06
C MET A 253 -14.92 -16.28 -0.35
N PRO A 254 -15.10 -15.45 -1.40
CA PRO A 254 -15.01 -15.88 -2.79
C PRO A 254 -13.58 -16.04 -3.31
N GLY A 255 -12.56 -15.78 -2.48
CA GLY A 255 -11.16 -15.73 -2.88
C GLY A 255 -10.81 -14.41 -3.56
N TRP A 256 -9.82 -14.44 -4.45
CA TRP A 256 -9.38 -13.26 -5.19
C TRP A 256 -10.38 -12.85 -6.27
N GLN A 257 -10.92 -11.64 -6.17
CA GLN A 257 -11.79 -11.02 -7.17
C GLN A 257 -11.38 -9.57 -7.42
N ASN A 258 -11.88 -8.99 -8.51
CA ASN A 258 -11.72 -7.57 -8.80
C ASN A 258 -12.50 -6.74 -7.75
N PRO A 259 -11.84 -5.95 -6.90
CA PRO A 259 -12.53 -5.20 -5.85
C PRO A 259 -13.48 -4.13 -6.39
N ASP A 260 -13.18 -3.56 -7.56
CA ASP A 260 -14.03 -2.53 -8.19
C ASP A 260 -15.45 -3.02 -8.51
N GLU A 261 -15.62 -4.32 -8.76
CA GLU A 261 -16.92 -4.93 -9.00
C GLU A 261 -17.71 -5.18 -7.71
N ARG A 262 -17.02 -5.22 -6.57
CA ARG A 262 -17.58 -5.61 -5.27
C ARG A 262 -17.79 -4.43 -4.32
N TYR A 263 -16.97 -3.38 -4.39
CA TYR A 263 -17.14 -2.18 -3.56
C TYR A 263 -18.56 -1.58 -3.58
N PRO A 264 -19.28 -1.55 -4.73
CA PRO A 264 -20.67 -1.08 -4.76
C PRO A 264 -21.66 -1.91 -3.93
N GLU A 265 -21.34 -3.17 -3.62
CA GLU A 265 -22.17 -4.05 -2.78
C GLU A 265 -21.99 -3.79 -1.28
N PHE A 266 -20.85 -3.23 -0.89
CA PHE A 266 -20.56 -3.01 0.52
C PHE A 266 -21.45 -1.90 1.08
N ASP A 267 -21.52 -1.81 2.39
CA ASP A 267 -22.04 -0.67 3.15
C ASP A 267 -20.88 -0.01 3.88
N TYR A 268 -20.15 -0.81 4.65
CA TYR A 268 -18.91 -0.44 5.32
C TYR A 268 -17.72 -1.19 4.72
N PHE A 269 -16.54 -0.59 4.83
CA PHE A 269 -15.28 -1.28 4.56
C PHE A 269 -14.55 -1.61 5.86
N LEU A 270 -13.98 -2.80 5.97
CA LEU A 270 -13.24 -3.26 7.14
C LEU A 270 -11.79 -3.59 6.78
N ILE A 271 -10.85 -3.04 7.55
CA ILE A 271 -9.44 -3.45 7.50
C ILE A 271 -8.77 -3.37 8.88
N TYR A 272 -8.39 -4.50 9.47
CA TYR A 272 -7.86 -4.55 10.83
C TYR A 272 -6.38 -4.96 10.87
N SER A 273 -5.50 -4.12 10.32
CA SER A 273 -4.09 -4.49 10.10
C SER A 273 -3.18 -4.09 11.26
N GLY A 274 -2.11 -4.85 11.50
CA GLY A 274 -1.13 -4.52 12.55
C GLY A 274 -0.07 -3.51 12.12
N TRP A 275 0.17 -3.36 10.81
CA TRP A 275 1.02 -2.32 10.26
C TRP A 275 0.63 -2.07 8.79
N GLU A 276 0.75 -0.81 8.35
CA GLU A 276 0.48 -0.37 6.98
C GLU A 276 1.44 0.75 6.57
N GLY A 277 1.69 0.89 5.27
CA GLY A 277 2.22 2.13 4.70
C GLY A 277 1.09 3.12 4.48
N LEU A 278 0.33 2.95 3.40
CA LEU A 278 -0.98 3.57 3.24
C LEU A 278 -1.86 2.57 2.50
N SER A 279 -2.98 2.19 3.11
CA SER A 279 -3.81 1.11 2.57
C SER A 279 -4.54 1.54 1.30
N ILE A 280 -4.11 1.01 0.14
CA ILE A 280 -4.76 1.27 -1.15
C ILE A 280 -6.22 0.82 -1.15
N SER A 281 -6.54 -0.34 -0.56
CA SER A 281 -7.94 -0.81 -0.52
C SER A 281 -8.83 0.04 0.39
N ALA A 282 -8.27 0.65 1.44
CA ALA A 282 -9.01 1.63 2.24
C ALA A 282 -9.19 2.93 1.46
N LEU A 283 -8.18 3.40 0.74
CA LEU A 283 -8.30 4.56 -0.14
C LEU A 283 -9.37 4.36 -1.22
N ASP A 284 -9.36 3.21 -1.91
CA ASP A 284 -10.40 2.83 -2.87
C ASP A 284 -11.77 2.89 -2.19
N ALA A 285 -11.92 2.25 -1.04
CA ALA A 285 -13.17 2.28 -0.26
C ALA A 285 -13.65 3.71 0.04
N LEU A 286 -12.76 4.63 0.41
CA LEU A 286 -13.13 6.03 0.62
C LEU A 286 -13.69 6.67 -0.66
N SER A 287 -13.12 6.35 -1.83
CA SER A 287 -13.61 6.86 -3.11
C SER A 287 -14.97 6.29 -3.53
N TYR A 288 -15.37 5.13 -3.00
CA TYR A 288 -16.73 4.59 -3.12
C TYR A 288 -17.68 5.17 -2.06
N GLY A 289 -17.24 6.13 -1.25
CA GLY A 289 -18.03 6.71 -0.17
C GLY A 289 -18.32 5.72 0.95
N LEU A 290 -17.45 4.73 1.17
CA LEU A 290 -17.59 3.76 2.25
C LEU A 290 -17.09 4.37 3.56
N PRO A 291 -17.89 4.33 4.63
CA PRO A 291 -17.33 4.47 5.98
C PRO A 291 -16.39 3.30 6.26
N VAL A 292 -15.26 3.59 6.92
CA VAL A 292 -14.18 2.59 7.15
C VAL A 292 -14.07 2.23 8.63
N VAL A 293 -14.15 0.94 8.94
CA VAL A 293 -13.74 0.39 10.24
C VAL A 293 -12.31 -0.10 10.10
N SER A 294 -11.39 0.43 10.90
CA SER A 294 -10.00 -0.02 10.87
C SER A 294 -9.35 -0.14 12.23
N SER A 295 -8.19 -0.81 12.26
CA SER A 295 -7.30 -0.72 13.41
C SER A 295 -6.81 0.71 13.63
N ASP A 296 -6.64 1.08 14.90
CA ASP A 296 -6.05 2.35 15.30
C ASP A 296 -4.52 2.28 15.23
N ILE A 297 -3.99 2.54 14.03
CA ILE A 297 -2.56 2.63 13.77
C ILE A 297 -2.28 3.92 13.00
N PRO A 298 -1.07 4.52 13.12
CA PRO A 298 -0.77 5.84 12.56
C PRO A 298 -1.13 5.99 11.07
N ALA A 299 -0.77 5.00 10.25
CA ALA A 299 -1.09 4.99 8.82
C ALA A 299 -2.60 5.01 8.52
N MET A 300 -3.43 4.42 9.38
CA MET A 300 -4.88 4.39 9.21
C MET A 300 -5.56 5.66 9.74
N GLN A 301 -4.96 6.36 10.72
CA GLN A 301 -5.47 7.65 11.19
C GLN A 301 -5.41 8.75 10.11
N VAL A 302 -4.61 8.57 9.06
CA VAL A 302 -4.63 9.42 7.86
C VAL A 302 -5.91 9.24 7.05
N LEU A 303 -6.43 8.00 6.99
CA LEU A 303 -7.56 7.61 6.16
C LEU A 303 -8.90 7.57 6.92
N VAL A 304 -8.85 7.43 8.25
CA VAL A 304 -10.03 7.27 9.09
C VAL A 304 -9.94 8.24 10.25
N LYS A 305 -10.97 9.07 10.38
CA LYS A 305 -11.19 9.99 11.49
C LYS A 305 -12.38 9.45 12.28
N GLU A 306 -12.12 9.14 13.55
CA GLU A 306 -13.08 8.52 14.47
C GLU A 306 -14.40 9.29 14.48
N ASN A 307 -15.51 8.56 14.29
CA ASN A 307 -16.88 9.07 14.22
C ASN A 307 -17.17 10.10 13.11
N TYR A 308 -16.20 10.42 12.24
CA TYR A 308 -16.38 11.36 11.13
C TYR A 308 -16.58 10.65 9.78
N ASN A 309 -15.69 9.72 9.42
CA ASN A 309 -15.82 8.90 8.20
C ASN A 309 -15.66 7.40 8.48
N GLY A 310 -15.69 7.00 9.76
CA GLY A 310 -15.44 5.63 10.14
C GLY A 310 -15.16 5.45 11.62
N PHE A 311 -14.57 4.31 11.96
CA PHE A 311 -14.25 3.90 13.31
C PHE A 311 -12.83 3.34 13.39
N LEU A 312 -12.06 3.83 14.35
CA LEU A 312 -10.74 3.35 14.74
C LEU A 312 -10.88 2.43 15.95
N VAL A 313 -10.30 1.24 15.86
CA VAL A 313 -10.37 0.22 16.90
C VAL A 313 -8.96 -0.13 17.34
N ASP A 314 -8.68 -0.01 18.64
CA ASP A 314 -7.39 -0.42 19.21
C ASP A 314 -7.01 -1.84 18.74
N PHE A 315 -5.86 -1.95 18.08
CA PHE A 315 -5.37 -3.20 17.51
C PHE A 315 -5.22 -4.31 18.56
N HIS A 316 -4.94 -3.95 19.81
CA HIS A 316 -4.77 -4.88 20.92
C HIS A 316 -6.09 -5.29 21.59
N ASN A 317 -7.23 -4.76 21.15
CA ASN A 317 -8.55 -5.06 21.68
C ASN A 317 -9.53 -5.61 20.62
N PRO A 318 -9.38 -6.89 20.21
CA PRO A 318 -10.25 -7.49 19.20
C PRO A 318 -11.71 -7.71 19.65
N ASP A 319 -11.99 -7.68 20.95
CA ASP A 319 -13.37 -7.71 21.43
C ASP A 319 -14.07 -6.37 21.15
N LYS A 320 -13.34 -5.25 21.21
CA LYS A 320 -13.86 -3.95 20.76
C LYS A 320 -14.21 -3.94 19.28
N LEU A 321 -13.42 -4.61 18.43
CA LEU A 321 -13.77 -4.79 17.02
C LEU A 321 -15.11 -5.49 16.85
N THR A 322 -15.36 -6.53 17.64
CA THR A 322 -16.63 -7.26 17.63
C THR A 322 -17.81 -6.34 18.00
N GLU A 323 -17.64 -5.51 19.03
CA GLU A 323 -18.67 -4.56 19.47
C GLU A 323 -18.98 -3.51 18.40
N VAL A 324 -17.95 -2.90 17.80
CA VAL A 324 -18.13 -1.90 16.75
C VAL A 324 -18.86 -2.51 15.56
N LEU A 325 -18.44 -3.69 15.10
CA LEU A 325 -19.07 -4.39 13.98
C LEU A 325 -20.54 -4.76 14.28
N ALA A 326 -20.83 -5.26 15.48
CA ALA A 326 -22.19 -5.64 15.86
C ALA A 326 -23.15 -4.45 15.92
N ASN A 327 -22.63 -3.24 16.22
CA ASN A 327 -23.40 -2.02 16.39
C ASN A 327 -23.49 -1.14 15.14
N LEU A 328 -22.95 -1.56 13.99
CA LEU A 328 -23.10 -0.84 12.72
C LEU A 328 -24.58 -0.70 12.33
N LYS A 329 -24.93 0.43 11.71
CA LYS A 329 -26.30 0.79 11.31
C LYS A 329 -26.30 1.56 9.99
N LYS A 330 -27.45 1.61 9.30
CA LYS A 330 -27.67 2.46 8.12
C LYS A 330 -28.58 3.63 8.45
N ASP A 331 -28.12 4.50 9.33
CA ASP A 331 -28.83 5.70 9.74
C ASP A 331 -28.28 6.95 9.02
N GLU A 332 -28.71 8.14 9.44
CA GLU A 332 -28.23 9.40 8.88
C GLU A 332 -26.70 9.57 9.06
N LYS A 333 -26.16 9.07 10.17
CA LYS A 333 -24.71 9.12 10.46
C LYS A 333 -23.92 8.27 9.46
N PHE A 334 -24.45 7.12 9.04
CA PHE A 334 -23.85 6.32 7.96
C PHE A 334 -23.73 7.11 6.65
N LEU A 335 -24.78 7.83 6.25
CA LEU A 335 -24.75 8.67 5.04
C LEU A 335 -23.75 9.82 5.17
N GLU A 336 -23.70 10.46 6.34
CA GLU A 336 -22.76 11.53 6.62
C GLU A 336 -21.31 11.04 6.54
N MET A 337 -21.01 9.89 7.16
CA MET A 337 -19.70 9.25 7.07
C MET A 337 -19.30 8.94 5.64
N GLY A 338 -20.24 8.48 4.80
CA GLY A 338 -19.97 8.22 3.39
C GLY A 338 -19.60 9.49 2.60
N LYS A 339 -20.33 10.60 2.83
CA LYS A 339 -19.99 11.91 2.24
C LYS A 339 -18.61 12.40 2.70
N ASN A 340 -18.31 12.21 3.98
CA ASN A 340 -17.02 12.56 4.57
C ASN A 340 -15.88 11.72 3.99
N SER A 341 -16.11 10.44 3.72
CA SER A 341 -15.18 9.56 3.01
C SER A 341 -14.87 10.06 1.61
N LEU A 342 -15.88 10.44 0.82
CA LEU A 342 -15.68 11.00 -0.53
C LEU A 342 -14.84 12.28 -0.48
N LYS A 343 -15.20 13.21 0.41
CA LYS A 343 -14.45 14.46 0.62
C LYS A 343 -13.00 14.21 1.02
N LEU A 344 -12.75 13.20 1.86
CA LEU A 344 -11.40 12.83 2.25
C LEU A 344 -10.62 12.23 1.08
N ALA A 345 -11.26 11.37 0.28
CA ALA A 345 -10.66 10.71 -0.89
C ALA A 345 -10.09 11.69 -1.92
N ASP A 346 -10.71 12.86 -2.10
CA ASP A 346 -10.25 13.91 -3.03
C ASP A 346 -8.79 14.34 -2.79
N ASN A 347 -8.29 14.21 -1.55
CA ASN A 347 -6.91 14.53 -1.21
C ASN A 347 -5.88 13.52 -1.74
N PHE A 348 -6.34 12.35 -2.20
CA PHE A 348 -5.55 11.19 -2.59
C PHE A 348 -5.77 10.79 -4.06
N SER A 349 -6.07 11.76 -4.93
CA SER A 349 -6.19 11.46 -6.36
C SER A 349 -4.84 11.03 -6.96
N VAL A 350 -4.88 10.04 -7.86
CA VAL A 350 -3.71 9.60 -8.63
C VAL A 350 -3.07 10.75 -9.42
N GLU A 351 -3.86 11.69 -9.91
CA GLU A 351 -3.36 12.86 -10.65
C GLU A 351 -2.57 13.82 -9.76
N LYS A 352 -2.99 14.01 -8.51
CA LYS A 352 -2.22 14.78 -7.53
C LYS A 352 -0.90 14.09 -7.22
N MET A 353 -0.93 12.78 -6.96
CA MET A 353 0.29 11.99 -6.72
C MET A 353 1.26 12.10 -7.91
N LYS A 354 0.78 11.89 -9.14
CA LYS A 354 1.60 12.01 -10.37
C LYS A 354 2.26 13.38 -10.47
N LYS A 355 1.51 14.46 -10.22
CA LYS A 355 2.02 15.83 -10.25
C LYS A 355 3.11 16.07 -9.21
N GLU A 356 2.94 15.55 -7.99
CA GLU A 356 3.94 15.68 -6.92
C GLU A 356 5.23 14.93 -7.24
N TYR A 357 5.16 13.71 -7.79
CA TYR A 357 6.36 12.98 -8.25
C TYR A 357 7.04 13.65 -9.44
N LEU A 358 6.28 14.15 -10.43
CA LEU A 358 6.86 14.86 -11.56
C LEU A 358 7.63 16.09 -11.09
N LYS A 359 7.03 16.88 -10.19
CA LYS A 359 7.68 18.03 -9.56
C LYS A 359 8.97 17.62 -8.85
N LEU A 360 8.94 16.55 -8.05
CA LEU A 360 10.11 16.03 -7.34
C LEU A 360 11.26 15.68 -8.30
N TYR A 361 10.96 15.06 -9.45
CA TYR A 361 11.97 14.71 -10.45
C TYR A 361 12.50 15.92 -11.20
N GLU A 362 11.65 16.87 -11.57
CA GLU A 362 12.06 18.11 -12.25
C GLU A 362 12.98 18.95 -11.32
N GLU A 363 12.61 19.13 -10.06
CA GLU A 363 13.44 19.87 -9.08
C GLU A 363 14.77 19.17 -8.80
N GLY A 364 14.78 17.84 -8.77
CA GLY A 364 15.98 17.06 -8.48
C GLY A 364 16.97 16.91 -9.65
N THR A 365 16.54 17.17 -10.89
CA THR A 365 17.38 17.05 -12.10
C THR A 365 17.95 18.37 -12.60
N VAL A 366 17.49 19.51 -12.09
CA VAL A 366 18.10 20.83 -12.30
C VAL A 366 19.27 20.99 -11.33
N LYS A 367 20.46 20.52 -11.72
CA LYS A 367 21.72 20.75 -11.00
C LYS A 367 22.81 21.20 -11.96
#